data_AF-A0A7J8BBB8-F1
#
_entry.id   AF-A0A7J8BBB8-F1
#
_cell.length_a   1.000
_cell.length_b   1.000
_cell.length_c   1.000
_cell.angle_alpha   90.00
_cell.angle_beta   90.00
_cell.angle_gamma   90.00
#
_symmetry.space_group_name_H-M   'P 1'
#
loop_
_entity.id
_entity.type
_entity.pdbx_description
1 polymer ?
#
loop_
_entity_poly.entity_id
_entity_poly.type
_entity_poly.pdbx_seq_one_letter_code
_entity_poly.pdbx_strand_id
1 'polypeptide(L)'
;MTSEERRKQLRDQYCFECDCSRCQTRDKDADMLTGDEQVWKEVQESLKKIEELKAHWKWEQVLAMCQAIISSNSERLPDINIYQLKVLDCAMDACINLGLLEEALFYGMRTMEPYRIFFPGSHPVRGVQVMKVGKLQLHQGMFPQAMKNLRLAFDIMRVTHGREHSLIEDLILLLEECDANIRTS
;
A
#
# COMPACT_ATOMS: atom_id res chain seq x y z
N MET A 1 10.57 5.20 -1.24
CA MET A 1 12.04 5.39 -1.18
C MET A 1 12.36 6.86 -1.18
N THR A 2 13.21 7.29 -0.25
CA THR A 2 13.75 8.66 -0.17
C THR A 2 14.69 8.95 -1.34
N SER A 3 15.11 10.22 -1.53
CA SER A 3 16.07 10.57 -2.58
C SER A 3 17.42 9.88 -2.39
N GLU A 4 17.86 9.64 -1.16
CA GLU A 4 19.12 8.93 -0.87
C GLU A 4 19.04 7.45 -1.24
N GLU A 5 17.96 6.76 -0.84
CA GLU A 5 17.72 5.37 -1.21
C GLU A 5 17.66 5.20 -2.74
N ARG A 6 16.95 6.11 -3.43
CA ARG A 6 16.90 6.12 -4.90
C ARG A 6 18.29 6.32 -5.50
N ARG A 7 19.07 7.30 -5.03
CA ARG A 7 20.44 7.55 -5.54
C ARG A 7 21.33 6.32 -5.38
N LYS A 8 21.26 5.65 -4.22
CA LYS A 8 22.02 4.42 -3.98
C LYS A 8 21.64 3.34 -4.99
N GLN A 9 20.35 3.05 -5.15
CA GLN A 9 19.90 2.03 -6.10
C GLN A 9 20.26 2.38 -7.55
N LEU A 10 20.06 3.63 -7.96
CA LEU A 10 20.35 4.08 -9.33
C LEU A 10 21.85 4.01 -9.67
N ARG A 11 22.72 4.36 -8.73
CA ARG A 11 24.17 4.16 -8.87
C ARG A 11 24.53 2.68 -8.96
N ASP A 12 24.10 1.90 -7.96
CA ASP A 12 24.55 0.51 -7.77
C ASP A 12 24.06 -0.40 -8.90
N GLN A 13 22.86 -0.15 -9.44
CA GLN A 13 22.23 -1.02 -10.44
C GLN A 13 22.29 -0.47 -11.87
N TYR A 14 22.24 0.86 -12.05
CA TYR A 14 22.09 1.50 -13.36
C TYR A 14 23.24 2.47 -13.70
N CYS A 15 24.23 2.63 -12.80
CA CYS A 15 25.45 3.40 -13.02
C CYS A 15 25.23 4.87 -13.44
N PHE A 16 24.19 5.54 -12.95
CA PHE A 16 23.97 6.96 -13.22
C PHE A 16 23.50 7.76 -12.00
N GLU A 17 23.70 9.07 -12.06
CA GLU A 17 23.21 10.04 -11.07
C GLU A 17 21.94 10.73 -11.59
N CYS A 18 20.89 10.75 -10.78
CA CYS A 18 19.64 11.40 -11.17
C CYS A 18 19.64 12.89 -10.77
N ASP A 19 19.41 13.75 -11.75
CA ASP A 19 19.37 15.20 -11.63
C ASP A 19 17.95 15.78 -11.67
N CYS A 20 16.90 14.94 -11.59
CA CYS A 20 15.52 15.41 -11.64
C CYS A 20 15.18 16.32 -10.44
N SER A 21 14.16 17.17 -10.59
CA SER A 21 13.75 18.13 -9.56
C SER A 21 13.50 17.47 -8.19
N ARG A 22 12.86 16.30 -8.17
CA ARG A 22 12.58 15.56 -6.92
C ARG A 22 13.83 15.11 -6.18
N CYS A 23 14.92 14.79 -6.90
CA CYS A 23 16.20 14.48 -6.29
C CYS A 23 16.91 15.74 -5.80
N GLN A 24 16.89 16.82 -6.60
CA GLN A 24 17.50 18.10 -6.24
C GLN A 24 16.86 18.73 -4.99
N THR A 25 15.53 18.69 -4.88
CA THR A 25 14.78 19.31 -3.76
C THR A 25 14.53 18.37 -2.59
N ARG A 26 14.94 17.08 -2.69
CA ARG A 26 14.59 16.02 -1.71
C ARG A 26 13.08 15.94 -1.47
N ASP A 27 12.30 16.03 -2.55
CA ASP A 27 10.83 16.06 -2.52
C ASP A 27 10.26 14.90 -1.68
N LYS A 28 9.51 15.26 -0.62
CA LYS A 28 8.82 14.38 0.35
C LYS A 28 9.71 13.59 1.31
N ASP A 29 11.04 13.71 1.25
CA ASP A 29 11.93 12.93 2.13
C ASP A 29 11.67 13.18 3.62
N ALA A 30 11.38 14.43 4.00
CA ALA A 30 11.06 14.79 5.39
C ALA A 30 9.77 14.12 5.88
N ASP A 31 8.71 14.13 5.07
CA ASP A 31 7.43 13.49 5.40
C ASP A 31 7.59 11.97 5.53
N MET A 32 8.37 11.37 4.62
CA MET A 32 8.65 9.93 4.58
C MET A 32 9.37 9.42 5.83
N LEU A 33 10.14 10.27 6.52
CA LEU A 33 10.98 9.92 7.67
C LEU A 33 10.49 10.52 8.99
N THR A 34 9.22 10.93 9.06
CA THR A 34 8.59 11.40 10.31
C THR A 34 8.52 10.30 11.37
N GLY A 35 8.53 10.70 12.64
CA GLY A 35 8.59 9.79 13.80
C GLY A 35 10.02 9.61 14.35
N ASP A 36 10.14 8.85 15.43
CA ASP A 36 11.43 8.61 16.08
C ASP A 36 12.40 7.85 15.15
N GLU A 37 13.61 8.40 15.00
CA GLU A 37 14.64 7.87 14.10
C GLU A 37 15.15 6.49 14.50
N GLN A 38 15.30 6.24 15.79
CA GLN A 38 15.74 4.95 16.28
C GLN A 38 14.69 3.88 15.96
N VAL A 39 13.41 4.21 16.18
CA VAL A 39 12.30 3.31 15.88
C VAL A 39 12.21 3.00 14.39
N TRP A 40 12.23 4.00 13.50
CA TRP A 40 12.08 3.71 12.07
C TRP A 40 13.30 3.00 11.45
N LYS A 41 14.51 3.17 12.01
CA LYS A 41 15.69 2.38 11.59
C LYS A 41 15.54 0.90 11.97
N GLU A 42 15.04 0.60 13.15
CA GLU A 42 14.76 -0.78 13.57
C GLU A 42 13.67 -1.43 12.71
N VAL A 43 12.63 -0.67 12.38
CA VAL A 43 11.57 -1.11 11.46
C VAL A 43 12.14 -1.33 10.05
N GLN A 44 13.00 -0.44 9.55
CA GLN A 44 13.68 -0.60 8.26
C GLN A 44 14.52 -1.87 8.21
N GLU A 45 15.25 -2.22 9.28
CA GLU A 45 16.01 -3.46 9.33
C GLU A 45 15.09 -4.69 9.34
N SER A 46 14.05 -4.65 10.18
CA SER A 46 13.05 -5.71 10.28
C SER A 46 12.34 -5.97 8.95
N LEU A 47 12.08 -4.90 8.18
CA LEU A 47 11.45 -4.97 6.86
C LEU A 47 12.22 -5.85 5.87
N LYS A 48 13.55 -5.91 5.94
CA LYS A 48 14.32 -6.79 5.06
C LYS A 48 13.88 -8.24 5.22
N LYS A 49 13.68 -8.67 6.47
CA LYS A 49 13.21 -10.03 6.77
C LYS A 49 11.74 -10.22 6.39
N ILE A 50 10.89 -9.23 6.64
CA ILE A 50 9.47 -9.26 6.24
C ILE A 50 9.35 -9.40 4.72
N GLU A 51 10.09 -8.60 3.94
CA GLU A 51 10.10 -8.63 2.48
C GLU A 51 10.63 -9.98 1.95
N GLU A 52 11.66 -10.56 2.59
CA GLU A 52 12.15 -11.92 2.27
C GLU A 52 11.06 -12.99 2.51
N LEU A 53 10.37 -12.94 3.64
CA LEU A 53 9.28 -13.87 3.97
C LEU A 53 8.09 -13.72 3.02
N LYS A 54 7.74 -12.47 2.67
CA LYS A 54 6.70 -12.13 1.68
C LYS A 54 7.05 -12.71 0.31
N ALA A 55 8.30 -12.60 -0.13
CA ALA A 55 8.75 -13.18 -1.39
C ALA A 55 8.63 -14.72 -1.44
N HIS A 56 8.64 -15.38 -0.28
CA HIS A 56 8.45 -16.82 -0.12
C HIS A 56 7.05 -17.22 0.37
N TRP A 57 6.08 -16.29 0.31
CA TRP A 57 4.67 -16.56 0.60
C TRP A 57 4.41 -17.08 2.03
N LYS A 58 5.30 -16.75 2.98
CA LYS A 58 5.20 -17.18 4.39
C LYS A 58 4.30 -16.23 5.18
N TRP A 59 3.02 -16.17 4.82
CA TRP A 59 2.08 -15.13 5.27
C TRP A 59 1.87 -15.07 6.78
N GLU A 60 1.81 -16.22 7.46
CA GLU A 60 1.69 -16.25 8.94
C GLU A 60 2.89 -15.57 9.62
N GLN A 61 4.11 -15.82 9.12
CA GLN A 61 5.33 -15.23 9.67
C GLN A 61 5.43 -13.73 9.34
N VAL A 62 5.02 -13.34 8.11
CA VAL A 62 4.91 -11.93 7.72
C VAL A 62 3.96 -11.20 8.67
N LEU A 63 2.76 -11.75 8.90
CA LEU A 63 1.75 -11.11 9.74
C LEU A 63 2.23 -10.97 11.20
N ALA A 64 2.80 -12.03 11.77
CA ALA A 64 3.31 -12.00 13.14
C ALA A 64 4.38 -10.92 13.34
N MET A 65 5.32 -10.78 12.40
CA MET A 65 6.34 -9.72 12.45
C MET A 65 5.72 -8.33 12.29
N CYS A 66 4.77 -8.16 11.37
CA CYS A 66 4.12 -6.86 11.17
C CYS A 66 3.31 -6.45 12.41
N GLN A 67 2.55 -7.37 13.01
CA GLN A 67 1.77 -7.10 14.22
C GLN A 67 2.65 -6.72 15.41
N ALA A 68 3.82 -7.35 15.56
CA ALA A 68 4.78 -6.98 16.60
C ALA A 68 5.23 -5.50 16.49
N ILE A 69 5.33 -4.97 15.26
CA ILE A 69 5.68 -3.57 15.00
C ILE A 69 4.44 -2.68 15.18
N ILE A 70 3.33 -2.99 14.51
CA ILE A 70 2.12 -2.14 14.47
C ILE A 70 1.47 -2.00 15.85
N SER A 71 1.45 -3.09 16.61
CA SER A 71 0.82 -3.16 17.94
C SER A 71 1.81 -3.03 19.08
N SER A 72 3.05 -2.61 18.80
CA SER A 72 4.06 -2.39 19.83
C SER A 72 3.55 -1.46 20.94
N ASN A 73 3.99 -1.75 22.17
CA ASN A 73 3.80 -0.90 23.35
C ASN A 73 4.81 0.26 23.39
N SER A 74 5.83 0.25 22.54
CA SER A 74 6.77 1.36 22.36
C SER A 74 6.13 2.49 21.55
N GLU A 75 6.88 3.57 21.35
CA GLU A 75 6.48 4.69 20.48
C GLU A 75 6.16 4.19 19.07
N ARG A 76 4.97 4.57 18.56
CA ARG A 76 4.48 4.14 17.24
C ARG A 76 4.82 5.17 16.19
N LEU A 77 5.30 4.71 15.04
CA LEU A 77 5.53 5.57 13.88
C LEU A 77 4.21 6.02 13.26
N PRO A 78 4.15 7.25 12.71
CA PRO A 78 3.00 7.69 11.94
C PRO A 78 2.88 6.89 10.65
N ASP A 79 1.66 6.65 10.16
CA ASP A 79 1.42 5.84 8.95
C ASP A 79 1.98 6.46 7.66
N ILE A 80 2.35 7.75 7.69
CA ILE A 80 3.03 8.44 6.59
C ILE A 80 4.54 8.12 6.54
N ASN A 81 5.13 7.60 7.63
CA ASN A 81 6.49 7.09 7.59
C ASN A 81 6.55 5.91 6.62
N ILE A 82 7.48 5.93 5.67
CA ILE A 82 7.50 4.94 4.56
C ILE A 82 7.76 3.51 5.03
N TYR A 83 8.45 3.32 6.14
CA TYR A 83 8.73 1.99 6.68
C TYR A 83 7.49 1.45 7.40
N GLN A 84 6.83 2.28 8.22
CA GLN A 84 5.53 1.92 8.79
C GLN A 84 4.49 1.60 7.70
N LEU A 85 4.45 2.41 6.64
CA LEU A 85 3.56 2.20 5.51
C LEU A 85 3.80 0.85 4.81
N LYS A 86 5.07 0.47 4.60
CA LYS A 86 5.44 -0.84 4.05
C LYS A 86 5.03 -2.00 4.97
N VAL A 87 5.16 -1.84 6.28
CA VAL A 87 4.70 -2.84 7.26
C VAL A 87 3.19 -3.01 7.18
N LEU A 88 2.42 -1.91 7.08
CA LEU A 88 0.97 -1.96 6.91
C LEU A 88 0.55 -2.66 5.61
N ASP A 89 1.22 -2.36 4.50
CA ASP A 89 0.98 -3.03 3.21
C ASP A 89 1.26 -4.54 3.28
N CYS A 90 2.37 -4.92 3.92
CA CYS A 90 2.70 -6.33 4.13
C CYS A 90 1.70 -7.04 5.05
N ALA A 91 1.26 -6.39 6.13
CA ALA A 91 0.25 -6.92 7.04
C ALA A 91 -1.08 -7.12 6.31
N MET A 92 -1.51 -6.12 5.53
CA MET A 92 -2.72 -6.21 4.71
C MET A 92 -2.66 -7.40 3.75
N ASP A 93 -1.57 -7.52 2.97
CA ASP A 93 -1.41 -8.63 2.03
C ASP A 93 -1.40 -9.99 2.73
N ALA A 94 -0.74 -10.10 3.88
CA ALA A 94 -0.75 -11.32 4.67
C ALA A 94 -2.15 -11.67 5.17
N CYS A 95 -2.89 -10.71 5.73
CA CYS A 95 -4.27 -10.91 6.17
C CYS A 95 -5.19 -11.33 5.02
N ILE A 96 -5.06 -10.73 3.83
CA ILE A 96 -5.83 -11.14 2.64
C ILE A 96 -5.55 -12.61 2.30
N ASN A 97 -4.28 -13.02 2.25
CA ASN A 97 -3.90 -14.39 1.92
C ASN A 97 -4.28 -15.42 2.99
N LEU A 98 -4.44 -15.00 4.25
CA LEU A 98 -4.87 -15.83 5.37
C LEU A 98 -6.39 -15.80 5.60
N GLY A 99 -7.15 -15.02 4.82
CA GLY A 99 -8.60 -14.88 4.98
C GLY A 99 -9.04 -14.01 6.17
N LEU A 100 -8.12 -13.25 6.79
CA LEU A 100 -8.39 -12.34 7.90
C LEU A 100 -8.87 -10.97 7.38
N LEU A 101 -10.06 -10.95 6.75
CA LEU A 101 -10.49 -9.82 5.92
C LEU A 101 -10.78 -8.53 6.70
N GLU A 102 -11.22 -8.63 7.96
CA GLU A 102 -11.46 -7.46 8.82
C GLU A 102 -10.15 -6.74 9.18
N GLU A 103 -9.13 -7.49 9.59
CA GLU A 103 -7.79 -6.95 9.87
C GLU A 103 -7.13 -6.41 8.59
N ALA A 104 -7.30 -7.10 7.46
CA ALA A 104 -6.84 -6.60 6.17
C ALA A 104 -7.42 -5.22 5.86
N LEU A 105 -8.74 -5.04 6.07
CA LEU A 105 -9.37 -3.75 5.82
C LEU A 105 -8.84 -2.67 6.78
N PHE A 106 -8.64 -3.00 8.05
CA PHE A 106 -8.06 -2.08 9.02
C PHE A 106 -6.68 -1.56 8.59
N TYR A 107 -5.77 -2.45 8.20
CA TYR A 107 -4.44 -2.04 7.70
C TYR A 107 -4.54 -1.30 6.36
N GLY A 108 -5.35 -1.80 5.43
CA GLY A 108 -5.54 -1.19 4.11
C GLY A 108 -6.07 0.24 4.19
N MET A 109 -7.06 0.51 5.04
CA MET A 109 -7.61 1.85 5.25
C MET A 109 -6.56 2.86 5.72
N ARG A 110 -5.62 2.44 6.57
CA ARG A 110 -4.51 3.27 7.06
C ARG A 110 -3.51 3.65 5.96
N THR A 111 -3.37 2.83 4.92
CA THR A 111 -2.48 3.13 3.78
C THR A 111 -3.05 4.14 2.79
N MET A 112 -4.36 4.39 2.79
CA MET A 112 -5.05 5.12 1.71
C MET A 112 -4.53 6.54 1.51
N GLU A 113 -4.36 7.29 2.60
CA GLU A 113 -3.89 8.67 2.54
C GLU A 113 -2.39 8.77 2.24
N PRO A 114 -1.49 8.00 2.90
CA PRO A 114 -0.09 7.94 2.50
C PRO A 114 0.12 7.54 1.03
N TYR A 115 -0.65 6.57 0.51
CA TYR A 115 -0.58 6.20 -0.91
C TYR A 115 -1.02 7.33 -1.83
N ARG A 116 -2.03 8.12 -1.44
CA ARG A 116 -2.44 9.33 -2.19
C ARG A 116 -1.30 10.35 -2.28
N ILE A 117 -0.53 10.52 -1.21
CA ILE A 117 0.58 11.49 -1.11
C ILE A 117 1.80 11.02 -1.92
N PHE A 118 2.20 9.75 -1.76
CA PHE A 118 3.45 9.24 -2.34
C PHE A 118 3.33 8.72 -3.77
N PHE A 119 2.13 8.37 -4.22
CA PHE A 119 1.85 7.95 -5.58
C PHE A 119 0.91 8.95 -6.27
N PRO A 120 1.41 10.16 -6.62
CA PRO A 120 0.60 11.20 -7.22
C PRO A 120 0.12 10.80 -8.63
N GLY A 121 -1.00 11.39 -9.05
CA GLY A 121 -1.60 11.11 -10.36
C GLY A 121 -2.10 9.67 -10.49
N SER A 122 -1.95 9.11 -11.68
CA SER A 122 -2.35 7.72 -11.99
C SER A 122 -1.14 6.80 -11.90
N HIS A 123 -0.99 6.13 -10.75
CA HIS A 123 0.09 5.17 -10.51
C HIS A 123 -0.50 3.76 -10.28
N PRO A 124 0.01 2.71 -10.93
CA PRO A 124 -0.59 1.38 -10.90
C PRO A 124 -0.69 0.81 -9.49
N VAL A 125 0.37 0.94 -8.68
CA VAL A 125 0.39 0.47 -7.28
C VAL A 125 -0.72 1.10 -6.44
N ARG A 126 -1.01 2.40 -6.65
CA ARG A 126 -2.11 3.08 -5.95
C ARG A 126 -3.47 2.57 -6.43
N GLY A 127 -3.63 2.37 -7.73
CA GLY A 127 -4.85 1.80 -8.31
C GLY A 127 -5.19 0.44 -7.70
N VAL A 128 -4.21 -0.48 -7.68
CA VAL A 128 -4.36 -1.81 -7.09
C VAL A 128 -4.63 -1.75 -5.59
N GLN A 129 -3.96 -0.86 -4.85
CA GLN A 129 -4.20 -0.71 -3.42
C GLN A 129 -5.64 -0.28 -3.12
N VAL A 130 -6.13 0.74 -3.85
CA VAL A 130 -7.51 1.22 -3.71
C VAL A 130 -8.51 0.13 -4.10
N MET A 131 -8.22 -0.66 -5.15
CA MET A 131 -9.04 -1.81 -5.54
C MET A 131 -9.13 -2.86 -4.43
N LYS A 132 -8.01 -3.23 -3.80
CA LYS A 132 -7.99 -4.18 -2.67
C LYS A 132 -8.87 -3.69 -1.52
N VAL A 133 -8.74 -2.43 -1.12
CA VAL A 133 -9.58 -1.83 -0.07
C VAL A 133 -11.06 -1.81 -0.46
N GLY A 134 -11.37 -1.42 -1.69
CA GLY A 134 -12.75 -1.42 -2.20
C GLY A 134 -13.37 -2.82 -2.21
N LYS A 135 -12.60 -3.84 -2.62
CA LYS A 135 -13.03 -5.24 -2.60
C LYS A 135 -13.27 -5.76 -1.17
N LEU A 136 -12.38 -5.43 -0.23
CA LEU A 136 -12.56 -5.78 1.18
C LEU A 136 -13.83 -5.15 1.77
N GLN A 137 -14.10 -3.88 1.45
CA GLN A 137 -15.33 -3.19 1.85
C GLN A 137 -16.59 -3.83 1.25
N LEU A 138 -16.54 -4.21 -0.03
CA LEU A 138 -17.66 -4.88 -0.71
C LEU A 138 -18.05 -6.17 0.01
N HIS A 139 -17.08 -7.04 0.29
CA HIS A 139 -17.35 -8.32 0.97
C HIS A 139 -17.76 -8.19 2.44
N GLN A 140 -17.60 -7.01 3.04
CA GLN A 140 -18.10 -6.68 4.39
C GLN A 140 -19.44 -5.92 4.36
N GLY A 141 -20.07 -5.76 3.19
CA GLY A 141 -21.35 -5.07 3.05
C GLY A 141 -21.27 -3.54 3.16
N MET A 142 -20.07 -2.96 3.13
CA MET A 142 -19.85 -1.51 3.20
C MET A 142 -20.02 -0.86 1.81
N PHE A 143 -21.17 -1.06 1.18
CA PHE A 143 -21.35 -0.78 -0.25
C PHE A 143 -21.08 0.68 -0.66
N PRO A 144 -21.53 1.73 0.06
CA PRO A 144 -21.24 3.10 -0.33
C PRO A 144 -19.74 3.42 -0.33
N GLN A 145 -18.99 2.90 0.64
CA GLN A 145 -17.54 3.07 0.74
C GLN A 145 -16.82 2.26 -0.33
N ALA A 146 -17.26 1.01 -0.55
CA ALA A 146 -16.74 0.13 -1.58
C ALA A 146 -16.88 0.78 -2.97
N MET A 147 -18.07 1.24 -3.34
CA MET A 147 -18.33 1.89 -4.63
C MET A 147 -17.43 3.11 -4.84
N LYS A 148 -17.25 3.95 -3.82
CA LYS A 148 -16.35 5.11 -3.88
C LYS A 148 -14.91 4.68 -4.20
N ASN A 149 -14.40 3.67 -3.51
CA ASN A 149 -13.03 3.21 -3.71
C ASN A 149 -12.87 2.44 -5.03
N LEU A 150 -13.81 1.57 -5.41
CA LEU A 150 -13.76 0.84 -6.68
C LEU A 150 -13.80 1.80 -7.90
N ARG A 151 -14.59 2.87 -7.84
CA ARG A 151 -14.58 3.91 -8.89
C ARG A 151 -13.24 4.65 -8.95
N LEU A 152 -12.67 5.00 -7.80
CA LEU A 152 -11.34 5.62 -7.74
C LEU A 152 -10.25 4.68 -8.30
N ALA A 153 -10.33 3.39 -7.97
CA ALA A 153 -9.44 2.39 -8.54
C ALA A 153 -9.59 2.34 -10.06
N PHE A 154 -10.82 2.35 -10.58
CA PHE A 154 -11.08 2.32 -12.02
C PHE A 154 -10.53 3.56 -12.73
N ASP A 155 -10.71 4.75 -12.16
CA ASP A 155 -10.17 5.99 -12.72
C ASP A 155 -8.63 5.99 -12.85
N ILE A 156 -7.93 5.36 -11.90
CA ILE A 156 -6.47 5.20 -11.92
C ILE A 156 -6.05 4.06 -12.85
N MET A 157 -6.72 2.91 -12.75
CA MET A 157 -6.32 1.67 -13.42
C MET A 157 -6.64 1.70 -14.91
N ARG A 158 -7.71 2.39 -15.34
CA ARG A 158 -7.97 2.58 -16.78
C ARG A 158 -6.83 3.29 -17.51
N VAL A 159 -6.08 4.14 -16.80
CA VAL A 159 -4.92 4.87 -17.34
C VAL A 159 -3.65 4.02 -17.27
N THR A 160 -3.48 3.25 -16.19
CA THR A 160 -2.21 2.57 -15.90
C THR A 160 -2.12 1.13 -16.40
N HIS A 161 -3.25 0.44 -16.52
CA HIS A 161 -3.32 -0.95 -16.98
C HIS A 161 -3.88 -1.05 -18.41
N GLY A 162 -4.78 -0.14 -18.80
CA GLY A 162 -5.45 -0.20 -20.10
C GLY A 162 -6.67 -1.15 -20.09
N ARG A 163 -7.51 -1.07 -21.13
CA ARG A 163 -8.79 -1.80 -21.17
C ARG A 163 -8.61 -3.31 -21.38
N GLU A 164 -7.48 -3.71 -21.94
CA GLU A 164 -7.17 -5.10 -22.28
C GLU A 164 -6.55 -5.89 -21.12
N HIS A 165 -6.26 -5.25 -19.98
CA HIS A 165 -5.67 -5.93 -18.84
C HIS A 165 -6.75 -6.66 -18.03
N SER A 166 -6.58 -7.97 -17.79
CA SER A 166 -7.56 -8.81 -17.08
C SER A 166 -8.03 -8.24 -15.74
N LEU A 167 -7.13 -7.64 -14.97
CA LEU A 167 -7.48 -7.00 -13.68
C LEU A 167 -8.51 -5.86 -13.81
N ILE A 168 -8.65 -5.22 -14.98
CA ILE A 168 -9.73 -4.24 -15.24
C ILE A 168 -11.07 -4.96 -15.41
N GLU A 169 -11.11 -6.12 -16.05
CA GLU A 169 -12.32 -6.93 -16.17
C GLU A 169 -12.81 -7.35 -14.77
N ASP A 170 -11.90 -7.84 -13.92
CA ASP A 170 -12.19 -8.15 -12.51
C ASP A 170 -12.75 -6.93 -11.76
N LEU A 171 -12.16 -5.75 -11.97
CA LEU A 171 -12.61 -4.52 -11.33
C LEU A 171 -14.01 -4.07 -11.81
N ILE A 172 -14.33 -4.28 -13.09
CA ILE A 172 -15.66 -4.00 -13.65
C ILE A 172 -16.70 -4.91 -12.98
N LEU A 173 -16.40 -6.21 -12.83
CA LEU A 173 -17.29 -7.15 -12.14
C LEU A 173 -17.57 -6.72 -10.68
N LEU A 174 -16.55 -6.24 -9.95
CA LEU A 174 -16.73 -5.72 -8.60
C LEU A 174 -17.61 -4.46 -8.56
N LEU A 175 -17.50 -3.58 -9.58
CA LEU A 175 -18.35 -2.40 -9.70
C LEU A 175 -19.80 -2.78 -9.95
N GLU A 176 -20.05 -3.74 -10.84
CA GLU A 176 -21.39 -4.26 -11.16
C GLU A 176 -22.03 -4.94 -9.94
N GLU A 177 -21.28 -5.79 -9.23
CA GLU A 177 -21.72 -6.43 -7.99
C GLU A 177 -22.08 -5.40 -6.93
N CYS A 178 -21.23 -4.39 -6.72
CA CYS A 178 -21.47 -3.35 -5.74
C CYS A 178 -22.70 -2.49 -6.10
N ASP A 179 -22.89 -2.15 -7.39
CA ASP A 179 -24.06 -1.38 -7.85
C ASP A 179 -25.36 -2.17 -7.65
N ALA A 180 -25.36 -3.47 -7.94
CA ALA A 180 -26.50 -4.34 -7.71
C ALA A 180 -26.91 -4.38 -6.23
N ASN A 181 -25.94 -4.56 -5.31
CA ASN A 181 -26.19 -4.59 -3.87
C ASN A 181 -26.72 -3.26 -3.32
N ILE A 182 -26.25 -2.12 -3.84
CA ILE A 182 -26.75 -0.79 -3.45
C ILE A 182 -28.22 -0.62 -3.85
N ARG A 183 -28.63 -1.13 -5.03
CA ARG A 183 -30.02 -1.02 -5.50
C ARG A 183 -31.00 -1.90 -4.72
N THR A 184 -30.51 -2.98 -4.12
CA THR A 184 -31.33 -3.94 -3.36
C THR A 184 -31.36 -3.66 -1.85
N SER A 185 -30.56 -2.71 -1.37
CA SER A 185 -30.50 -2.28 0.04
C SER A 185 -31.43 -1.11 0.32
#